data_AF-A0A2A2D4X6-F1
#
_entry.id   AF-A0A2A2D4X6-F1
#
_cell.length_a   1.000
_cell.length_b   1.000
_cell.length_c   1.000
_cell.angle_alpha   90.00
_cell.angle_beta   90.00
_cell.angle_gamma   90.00
#
_symmetry.space_group_name_H-M   'P 1'
#
loop_
_entity.id
_entity.type
_entity.pdbx_description
1 polymer ?
#
loop_
_entity_poly.entity_id
_entity_poly.type
_entity_poly.pdbx_seq_one_letter_code
_entity_poly.pdbx_strand_id
1 'polypeptide(L)'
;MLHSDTVARGRALLYALLLIRPPHRKEHTVYDTAAPAPWPCAICDRLARARVHDGCRAKVDEHLAELPGLYRELSEALEPGRCGGGGRPGSRTAPLPVNLAALDLRARGGIEGVLTSWERDAREILGWAPVPFRGSIEQQVDGAARFLRVNLAWICEEHPAVREFADEIRQIAGHARALVTGETPERRVTVACPCGGTLRVTLSTPGARCGGCGQQYGHTEALRLPVAERRAA
;
A
#
# COMPACT_ATOMS: atom_id res chain seq x y z
N MET A 1 4.00 36.19 -18.07
CA MET A 1 3.60 36.86 -16.81
C MET A 1 2.08 36.95 -16.82
N LEU A 2 1.43 36.49 -15.74
CA LEU A 2 -0.03 36.22 -15.57
C LEU A 2 -0.48 34.82 -16.01
N HIS A 3 -0.78 33.91 -15.06
CA HIS A 3 -1.99 33.04 -14.99
C HIS A 3 -1.95 31.74 -14.13
N SER A 4 -0.87 31.40 -13.40
CA SER A 4 -0.79 30.07 -12.74
C SER A 4 -1.08 29.98 -11.23
N ASP A 5 -1.35 31.10 -10.53
CA ASP A 5 -1.39 31.12 -9.06
C ASP A 5 -2.77 30.87 -8.42
N THR A 6 -3.82 30.62 -9.20
CA THR A 6 -5.21 30.61 -8.68
C THR A 6 -5.75 29.22 -8.34
N VAL A 7 -5.13 28.14 -8.83
CA VAL A 7 -5.66 26.76 -8.65
C VAL A 7 -5.16 26.11 -7.33
N ALA A 8 -4.00 26.49 -6.83
CA ALA A 8 -3.43 25.93 -5.59
C ALA A 8 -4.11 26.43 -4.30
N ARG A 9 -4.84 27.55 -4.35
CA ARG A 9 -5.54 28.13 -3.19
C ARG A 9 -6.96 27.58 -2.99
N GLY A 10 -7.51 26.84 -3.96
CA GLY A 10 -8.89 26.32 -3.90
C GLY A 10 -9.07 25.02 -3.10
N ARG A 11 -7.99 24.28 -2.80
CA ARG A 11 -8.07 23.00 -2.07
C ARG A 11 -7.80 23.10 -0.56
N ALA A 12 -7.21 24.20 -0.10
CA ALA A 12 -6.95 24.44 1.33
C ALA A 12 -8.19 24.92 2.12
N LEU A 13 -9.23 25.44 1.43
CA LEU A 13 -10.42 26.00 2.10
C LEU A 13 -11.59 25.02 2.28
N LEU A 14 -11.54 23.83 1.66
CA LEU A 14 -12.54 22.78 1.87
C LEU A 14 -12.25 21.90 3.11
N TYR A 15 -11.06 21.96 3.68
CA TYR A 15 -10.73 21.26 4.93
C TYR A 15 -11.02 22.08 6.21
N ALA A 16 -11.29 23.38 6.09
CA ALA A 16 -11.54 24.26 7.24
C ALA A 16 -13.00 24.27 7.73
N LEU A 17 -13.95 23.67 7.00
CA LEU A 17 -15.40 23.75 7.33
C LEU A 17 -16.04 22.45 7.83
N LEU A 18 -15.28 21.36 7.98
CA LEU A 18 -15.73 20.14 8.67
C LEU A 18 -15.20 20.02 10.12
N LEU A 19 -14.49 21.05 10.62
CA LEU A 19 -13.99 21.13 11.99
C LEU A 19 -14.92 21.92 12.93
N ILE A 20 -16.25 21.75 12.82
CA ILE A 20 -17.14 22.16 13.92
C ILE A 20 -17.16 21.01 14.93
N ARG A 21 -16.07 20.89 15.70
CA ARG A 21 -16.03 20.15 16.96
C ARG A 21 -16.59 21.10 18.04
N PRO A 22 -17.66 20.74 18.78
CA PRO A 22 -18.21 21.63 19.81
C PRO A 22 -17.17 21.90 20.91
N PRO A 23 -17.21 23.09 21.56
CA PRO A 23 -16.19 23.50 22.51
C PRO A 23 -16.18 22.58 23.74
N HIS A 24 -15.00 22.07 24.08
CA HIS A 24 -14.72 21.25 25.26
C HIS A 24 -15.09 22.02 26.55
N ARG A 25 -16.25 21.69 27.15
CA ARG A 25 -16.57 22.02 28.54
C ARG A 25 -15.77 21.06 29.43
N LYS A 26 -14.96 21.59 30.35
CA LYS A 26 -14.22 20.80 31.34
C LYS A 26 -15.20 20.30 32.40
N GLU A 27 -15.87 19.19 32.12
CA GLU A 27 -16.56 18.41 33.14
C GLU A 27 -15.65 17.24 33.52
N HIS A 28 -15.33 17.15 34.82
CA HIS A 28 -14.67 16.00 35.41
C HIS A 28 -15.63 14.81 35.36
N THR A 29 -15.62 14.07 34.25
CA THR A 29 -16.36 12.83 34.11
C THR A 29 -15.52 11.67 34.65
N VAL A 30 -16.10 10.99 35.64
CA VAL A 30 -15.69 9.66 36.10
C VAL A 30 -15.50 8.76 34.87
N TYR A 31 -14.33 8.15 34.72
CA TYR A 31 -14.00 7.29 33.57
C TYR A 31 -14.85 6.03 33.64
N ASP A 32 -15.99 6.03 32.95
CA ASP A 32 -16.68 4.80 32.58
C ASP A 32 -15.78 4.08 31.57
N THR A 33 -15.31 2.89 31.93
CA THR A 33 -14.43 2.02 31.15
C THR A 33 -15.16 1.38 29.96
N ALA A 34 -16.07 2.12 29.33
CA ALA A 34 -16.74 1.69 28.11
C ALA A 34 -15.73 1.74 26.97
N ALA A 35 -15.37 0.57 26.44
CA ALA A 35 -14.50 0.47 25.28
C ALA A 35 -15.07 1.35 24.14
N PRO A 36 -14.23 2.10 23.42
CA PRO A 36 -14.71 2.97 22.34
C PRO A 36 -15.52 2.15 21.33
N ALA A 37 -16.64 2.71 20.90
CA ALA A 37 -17.49 2.09 19.88
C ALA A 37 -16.63 1.73 18.65
N PRO A 38 -16.85 0.58 18.00
CA PRO A 38 -16.07 0.20 16.84
C PRO A 38 -16.39 1.09 15.64
N TRP A 39 -15.36 1.69 15.05
CA TRP A 39 -15.44 2.46 13.80
C TRP A 39 -14.74 1.69 12.68
N PRO A 40 -15.09 1.89 11.40
CA PRO A 40 -14.36 1.26 10.30
C PRO A 40 -12.90 1.74 10.30
N CYS A 41 -11.96 0.79 10.21
CA CYS A 41 -10.54 1.07 10.05
C CYS A 41 -10.31 1.87 8.77
N ALA A 42 -9.60 3.00 8.88
CA ALA A 42 -9.37 3.90 7.77
C ALA A 42 -8.59 3.26 6.60
N ILE A 43 -7.87 2.14 6.83
CA ILE A 43 -7.12 1.40 5.80
C ILE A 43 -7.90 0.21 5.22
N CYS A 44 -8.60 -0.57 6.05
CA CYS A 44 -9.17 -1.86 5.61
C CYS A 44 -10.69 -1.99 5.74
N ASP A 45 -11.38 -0.93 6.17
CA ASP A 45 -12.83 -0.84 6.38
C ASP A 45 -13.44 -1.82 7.38
N ARG A 46 -12.65 -2.71 7.98
CA ARG A 46 -13.12 -3.59 9.05
C ARG A 46 -13.25 -2.82 10.35
N LEU A 47 -14.23 -3.20 11.15
CA LEU A 47 -14.46 -2.61 12.47
C LEU A 47 -13.20 -2.66 13.36
N ALA A 48 -12.89 -1.54 13.97
CA ALA A 48 -11.69 -1.28 14.76
C ALA A 48 -12.01 -0.45 16.00
N ARG A 49 -11.24 -0.65 17.08
CA ARG A 49 -11.31 0.18 18.30
C ARG A 49 -10.49 1.47 18.20
N ALA A 50 -9.65 1.56 17.17
CA ALA A 50 -8.81 2.71 16.84
C ALA A 50 -9.04 3.09 15.37
N ARG A 51 -8.61 4.28 14.97
CA ARG A 51 -8.72 4.75 13.57
C ARG A 51 -8.09 3.78 12.58
N VAL A 52 -6.96 3.17 12.94
CA VAL A 52 -6.26 2.14 12.17
C VAL A 52 -5.93 0.97 13.10
N HIS A 53 -6.10 -0.27 12.64
CA HIS A 53 -5.68 -1.45 13.40
C HIS A 53 -4.16 -1.49 13.58
N ASP A 54 -3.67 -1.98 14.72
CA ASP A 54 -2.25 -2.24 14.95
C ASP A 54 -1.66 -3.15 13.86
N GLY A 55 -2.41 -4.17 13.43
CA GLY A 55 -1.99 -5.05 12.35
C GLY A 55 -1.98 -4.40 10.95
N CYS A 56 -2.77 -3.36 10.73
CA CYS A 56 -2.70 -2.57 9.48
C CYS A 56 -1.50 -1.63 9.53
N ARG A 57 -1.27 -0.97 10.67
CA ARG A 57 -0.10 -0.12 10.91
C ARG A 57 1.20 -0.90 10.78
N ALA A 58 1.29 -2.08 11.40
CA ALA A 58 2.46 -2.95 11.34
C ALA A 58 2.83 -3.33 9.90
N LYS A 59 1.83 -3.68 9.07
CA LYS A 59 2.06 -3.99 7.65
C LYS A 59 2.60 -2.80 6.87
N VAL A 60 2.12 -1.59 7.14
CA VAL A 60 2.65 -0.39 6.50
C VAL A 60 4.11 -0.15 6.96
N ASP A 61 4.42 -0.35 8.23
CA ASP A 61 5.79 -0.27 8.72
C ASP A 61 6.71 -1.30 8.06
N GLU A 62 6.27 -2.55 7.92
CA GLU A 62 6.98 -3.63 7.22
C GLU A 62 7.29 -3.22 5.77
N HIS A 63 6.29 -2.70 5.04
CA HIS A 63 6.48 -2.21 3.68
C HIS A 63 7.44 -1.02 3.58
N LEU A 64 7.38 -0.08 4.52
CA LEU A 64 8.34 1.03 4.56
C LEU A 64 9.75 0.54 4.91
N ALA A 65 9.88 -0.48 5.75
CA ALA A 65 11.16 -1.03 6.18
C ALA A 65 11.89 -1.78 5.05
N GLU A 66 11.15 -2.47 4.18
CA GLU A 66 11.73 -3.25 3.08
C GLU A 66 12.14 -2.40 1.87
N LEU A 67 11.43 -1.30 1.60
CA LEU A 67 11.58 -0.51 0.37
C LEU A 67 13.02 -0.06 0.07
N PRO A 68 13.84 0.40 1.04
CA PRO A 68 15.21 0.76 0.74
C PRO A 68 16.10 -0.42 0.34
N GLY A 69 15.83 -1.63 0.88
CA GLY A 69 16.49 -2.86 0.46
C GLY A 69 16.12 -3.22 -0.97
N LEU A 70 14.80 -3.30 -1.23
CA LEU A 70 14.26 -3.58 -2.56
C LEU A 70 14.76 -2.58 -3.62
N TYR A 71 14.86 -1.28 -3.27
CA TYR A 71 15.39 -0.26 -4.18
C TYR A 71 16.83 -0.55 -4.61
N ARG A 72 17.68 -0.98 -3.68
CA ARG A 72 19.06 -1.38 -3.98
C ARG A 72 19.10 -2.65 -4.83
N GLU A 73 18.32 -3.66 -4.47
CA GLU A 73 18.26 -4.93 -5.22
C GLU A 73 17.72 -4.73 -6.65
N LEU A 74 16.85 -3.75 -6.88
CA LEU A 74 16.36 -3.42 -8.22
C LEU A 74 17.48 -3.04 -9.22
N SER A 75 18.68 -2.63 -8.80
CA SER A 75 19.78 -2.43 -9.77
C SER A 75 20.24 -3.74 -10.41
N GLU A 76 20.15 -4.85 -9.68
CA GLU A 76 20.50 -6.17 -10.20
C GLU A 76 19.42 -6.67 -11.17
N ALA A 77 18.16 -6.31 -10.91
CA ALA A 77 17.02 -6.59 -11.79
C ALA A 77 16.97 -5.73 -13.07
N LEU A 78 17.89 -4.76 -13.25
CA LEU A 78 18.00 -3.98 -14.50
C LEU A 78 18.57 -4.80 -15.65
N GLU A 79 19.33 -5.87 -15.37
CA GLU A 79 19.82 -6.76 -16.42
C GLU A 79 18.63 -7.32 -17.22
N PRO A 80 18.75 -7.44 -18.56
CA PRO A 80 17.69 -8.03 -19.36
C PRO A 80 17.39 -9.43 -18.83
N GLY A 81 16.13 -9.65 -18.40
CA GLY A 81 15.70 -10.96 -17.95
C GLY A 81 16.04 -12.00 -19.01
N ARG A 82 16.79 -13.05 -18.63
CA ARG A 82 16.98 -14.21 -19.50
C ARG A 82 15.58 -14.74 -19.82
N CYS A 83 15.15 -14.60 -21.07
CA CYS A 83 13.92 -15.21 -21.55
C CYS A 83 13.98 -16.71 -21.23
N GLY A 84 13.25 -17.13 -20.20
CA GLY A 84 13.03 -18.54 -19.90
C GLY A 84 12.39 -19.21 -21.10
N GLY A 85 13.05 -20.24 -21.64
CA GLY A 85 12.66 -20.91 -22.87
C GLY A 85 11.25 -21.51 -22.82
N GLY A 86 10.55 -21.45 -23.96
CA GLY A 86 9.34 -22.24 -24.19
C GLY A 86 8.23 -21.58 -25.04
N GLY A 87 8.36 -20.31 -25.44
CA GLY A 87 7.37 -19.62 -26.26
C GLY A 87 7.88 -19.29 -27.66
N ARG A 88 7.16 -19.78 -28.68
CA ARG A 88 7.36 -19.58 -30.13
C ARG A 88 7.93 -18.18 -30.49
N PRO A 89 8.97 -18.06 -31.35
CA PRO A 89 9.55 -16.77 -31.72
C PRO A 89 8.59 -16.02 -32.66
N GLY A 90 7.77 -15.13 -32.09
CA GLY A 90 6.73 -14.38 -32.80
C GLY A 90 7.01 -12.89 -32.97
N SER A 91 8.19 -12.39 -32.59
CA SER A 91 8.55 -10.98 -32.74
C SER A 91 10.00 -10.86 -33.19
N ARG A 92 10.23 -10.14 -34.30
CA ARG A 92 11.55 -9.82 -34.87
C ARG A 92 12.21 -8.63 -34.18
N THR A 93 11.66 -8.18 -33.05
CA THR A 93 12.22 -7.08 -32.26
C THR A 93 13.16 -7.65 -31.21
N ALA A 94 14.42 -7.22 -31.23
CA ALA A 94 15.38 -7.57 -30.19
C ALA A 94 14.79 -7.19 -28.81
N PRO A 95 14.86 -8.05 -27.78
CA PRO A 95 14.42 -7.69 -26.45
C PRO A 95 15.16 -6.43 -25.99
N LEU A 96 14.42 -5.50 -25.37
CA LEU A 96 14.99 -4.25 -24.87
C LEU A 96 16.20 -4.53 -23.96
N PRO A 97 17.24 -3.69 -24.01
CA PRO A 97 18.49 -3.95 -23.29
C PRO A 97 18.38 -3.82 -21.77
N VAL A 98 17.20 -3.44 -21.24
CA VAL A 98 16.95 -3.19 -19.82
C VAL A 98 15.53 -3.63 -19.46
N ASN A 99 15.35 -4.12 -18.23
CA ASN A 99 14.02 -4.35 -17.67
C ASN A 99 13.31 -3.01 -17.40
N LEU A 100 12.36 -2.63 -18.26
CA LEU A 100 11.64 -1.36 -18.15
C LEU A 100 10.89 -1.21 -16.82
N ALA A 101 10.32 -2.29 -16.27
CA ALA A 101 9.57 -2.21 -15.01
C ALA A 101 10.50 -1.88 -13.82
N ALA A 102 11.70 -2.47 -13.81
CA ALA A 102 12.72 -2.13 -12.82
C ALA A 102 13.26 -0.69 -13.02
N LEU A 103 13.40 -0.27 -14.27
CA LEU A 103 13.79 1.10 -14.61
C LEU A 103 12.73 2.11 -14.12
N ASP A 104 11.44 1.86 -14.36
CA ASP A 104 10.34 2.74 -13.95
C ASP A 104 10.28 2.93 -12.42
N LEU A 105 10.51 1.85 -11.65
CA LEU A 105 10.56 1.95 -10.18
C LEU A 105 11.80 2.71 -9.68
N ARG A 106 12.90 2.71 -10.43
CA ARG A 106 14.13 3.46 -10.09
C ARG A 106 14.16 4.87 -10.67
N ALA A 107 13.34 5.14 -11.69
CA ALA A 107 13.26 6.44 -12.33
C ALA A 107 12.57 7.47 -11.44
N ARG A 108 12.62 8.73 -11.87
CA ARG A 108 11.90 9.82 -11.19
C ARG A 108 10.40 9.52 -11.18
N GLY A 109 9.79 9.59 -10.00
CA GLY A 109 8.39 9.22 -9.80
C GLY A 109 8.17 7.75 -9.44
N GLY A 110 9.24 6.93 -9.40
CA GLY A 110 9.22 5.59 -8.83
C GLY A 110 9.26 5.61 -7.30
N ILE A 111 10.01 4.68 -6.69
CA ILE A 111 10.05 4.50 -5.23
C ILE A 111 10.47 5.80 -4.51
N GLU A 112 11.53 6.47 -4.98
CA GLU A 112 11.97 7.74 -4.38
C GLU A 112 10.91 8.83 -4.48
N GLY A 113 10.26 8.95 -5.64
CA GLY A 113 9.25 9.98 -5.88
C GLY A 113 8.05 9.83 -4.95
N VAL A 114 7.57 8.60 -4.77
CA VAL A 114 6.44 8.29 -3.88
C VAL A 114 6.81 8.54 -2.42
N LEU A 115 7.95 8.05 -1.94
CA LEU A 115 8.35 8.25 -0.55
C LEU A 115 8.57 9.73 -0.22
N THR A 116 9.22 10.47 -1.12
CA THR A 116 9.48 11.90 -0.91
C THR A 116 8.24 12.77 -1.07
N SER A 117 7.24 12.37 -1.88
CA SER A 117 5.96 13.06 -1.94
C SER A 117 5.17 12.90 -0.65
N TRP A 118 5.15 11.69 -0.07
CA TRP A 118 4.50 11.47 1.22
C TRP A 118 5.22 12.15 2.38
N GLU A 119 6.56 12.17 2.38
CA GLU A 119 7.32 12.96 3.35
C GLU A 119 7.00 14.45 3.23
N ARG A 120 6.91 14.97 2.00
CA ARG A 120 6.56 16.37 1.76
C ARG A 120 5.17 16.70 2.29
N ASP A 121 4.17 15.89 1.95
CA ASP A 121 2.77 16.07 2.40
C ASP A 121 2.68 16.09 3.94
N ALA A 122 3.32 15.11 4.60
CA ALA A 122 3.39 15.06 6.05
C ALA A 122 4.05 16.30 6.66
N ARG A 123 5.18 16.77 6.09
CA ARG A 123 5.86 17.98 6.57
C ARG A 123 5.02 19.24 6.36
N GLU A 124 4.32 19.35 5.23
CA GLU A 124 3.43 20.47 4.93
C GLU A 124 2.29 20.56 5.96
N ILE A 125 1.65 19.43 6.27
CA ILE A 125 0.58 19.36 7.29
C ILE A 125 1.12 19.71 8.69
N LEU A 126 2.31 19.22 9.04
CA LEU A 126 2.95 19.47 10.33
C LEU A 126 3.58 20.88 10.45
N GLY A 127 3.61 21.66 9.36
CA GLY A 127 4.28 22.96 9.32
C GLY A 127 5.80 22.87 9.50
N TRP A 128 6.40 21.74 9.12
CA TRP A 128 7.84 21.49 9.28
C TRP A 128 8.63 22.02 8.08
N ALA A 129 9.95 22.12 8.27
CA ALA A 129 10.85 22.45 7.17
C ALA A 129 10.70 21.45 6.01
N PRO A 130 10.88 21.91 4.74
CA PRO A 130 10.79 21.06 3.56
C PRO A 130 11.71 19.85 3.61
N VAL A 131 11.48 18.89 2.71
CA VAL A 131 12.31 17.68 2.57
C VAL A 131 13.77 18.10 2.37
N PRO A 132 14.70 17.67 3.25
CA PRO A 132 16.11 17.99 3.09
C PRO A 132 16.68 17.25 1.87
N PHE A 133 17.63 17.86 1.18
CA PHE A 133 18.45 17.14 0.21
C PHE A 133 19.44 16.25 0.95
N ARG A 134 19.49 14.96 0.60
CA ARG A 134 20.31 13.96 1.32
C ARG A 134 21.53 13.44 0.55
N GLY A 135 21.86 14.00 -0.61
CA GLY A 135 23.05 13.63 -1.39
C GLY A 135 22.72 12.72 -2.58
N SER A 136 22.42 11.44 -2.32
CA SER A 136 22.06 10.46 -3.36
C SER A 136 20.58 10.07 -3.33
N ILE A 137 20.10 9.40 -4.38
CA ILE A 137 18.72 8.90 -4.46
C ILE A 137 18.50 7.79 -3.43
N GLU A 138 19.48 6.91 -3.23
CA GLU A 138 19.47 5.89 -2.18
C GLU A 138 19.32 6.54 -0.80
N GLN A 139 20.10 7.60 -0.53
CA GLN A 139 20.00 8.36 0.72
C GLN A 139 18.65 9.07 0.87
N GLN A 140 18.02 9.49 -0.24
CA GLN A 140 16.66 10.02 -0.23
C GLN A 140 15.62 8.94 0.12
N VAL A 141 15.72 7.76 -0.49
CA VAL A 141 14.85 6.61 -0.19
C VAL A 141 14.99 6.20 1.27
N ASP A 142 16.22 6.02 1.76
CA ASP A 142 16.51 5.68 3.17
C ASP A 142 15.95 6.72 4.14
N GLY A 143 16.19 8.00 3.85
CA GLY A 143 15.77 9.10 4.70
C GLY A 143 14.27 9.30 4.74
N ALA A 144 13.59 9.22 3.59
CA ALA A 144 12.15 9.35 3.49
C ALA A 144 11.44 8.15 4.14
N ALA A 145 11.90 6.92 3.88
CA ALA A 145 11.36 5.72 4.53
C ALA A 145 11.51 5.80 6.06
N ARG A 146 12.70 6.19 6.57
CA ARG A 146 12.92 6.39 8.00
C ARG A 146 11.99 7.45 8.59
N PHE A 147 11.86 8.60 7.91
CA PHE A 147 10.96 9.67 8.35
C PHE A 147 9.52 9.17 8.47
N LEU A 148 9.01 8.49 7.44
CA LEU A 148 7.63 7.99 7.40
C LEU A 148 7.39 6.94 8.49
N ARG A 149 8.36 6.05 8.76
CA ARG A 149 8.26 5.05 9.84
C ARG A 149 8.21 5.70 11.23
N VAL A 150 9.09 6.67 11.49
CA VAL A 150 9.09 7.41 12.77
C VAL A 150 7.77 8.15 12.99
N ASN A 151 7.18 8.70 11.93
CA ASN A 151 5.92 9.44 12.00
C ASN A 151 4.69 8.58 11.72
N LEU A 152 4.83 7.26 11.59
CA LEU A 152 3.73 6.37 11.15
C LEU A 152 2.55 6.38 12.14
N ALA A 153 2.82 6.49 13.44
CA ALA A 153 1.77 6.64 14.45
C ALA A 153 0.87 7.84 14.13
N TRP A 154 1.48 9.01 13.94
CA TRP A 154 0.78 10.23 13.57
C TRP A 154 0.07 10.11 12.23
N ILE A 155 0.70 9.48 11.22
CA ILE A 155 0.04 9.26 9.92
C ILE A 155 -1.23 8.43 10.09
N CYS A 156 -1.17 7.34 10.87
CA CYS A 156 -2.31 6.49 11.14
C CYS A 156 -3.42 7.19 11.95
N GLU A 157 -3.07 8.10 12.85
CA GLU A 157 -4.01 8.77 13.76
C GLU A 157 -4.64 10.02 13.14
N GLU A 158 -3.87 10.81 12.39
CA GLU A 158 -4.27 12.17 12.00
C GLU A 158 -4.28 12.42 10.49
N HIS A 159 -3.45 11.74 9.69
CA HIS A 159 -3.29 12.08 8.28
C HIS A 159 -4.56 11.80 7.47
N PRO A 160 -5.15 12.77 6.74
CA PRO A 160 -6.44 12.60 6.08
C PRO A 160 -6.43 11.50 5.01
N ALA A 161 -5.32 11.37 4.27
CA ALA A 161 -5.13 10.40 3.19
C ALA A 161 -4.41 9.11 3.63
N VAL A 162 -4.68 8.62 4.84
CA VAL A 162 -3.99 7.42 5.39
C VAL A 162 -4.21 6.15 4.55
N ARG A 163 -5.36 6.05 3.88
CA ARG A 163 -5.67 4.90 3.01
C ARG A 163 -4.81 4.92 1.77
N GLU A 164 -4.81 6.06 1.08
CA GLU A 164 -4.05 6.30 -0.14
C GLU A 164 -2.56 6.07 0.13
N PHE A 165 -2.06 6.59 1.26
CA PHE A 165 -0.72 6.31 1.74
C PHE A 165 -0.45 4.80 1.88
N ALA A 166 -1.29 4.08 2.62
CA ALA A 166 -1.10 2.66 2.85
C ALA A 166 -1.18 1.84 1.55
N ASP A 167 -2.09 2.20 0.64
CA ASP A 167 -2.27 1.53 -0.65
C ASP A 167 -1.10 1.76 -1.59
N GLU A 168 -0.62 3.00 -1.72
CA GLU A 168 0.55 3.31 -2.55
C GLU A 168 1.80 2.61 -2.04
N ILE A 169 2.08 2.68 -0.73
CA ILE A 169 3.24 2.00 -0.11
C ILE A 169 3.18 0.49 -0.35
N ARG A 170 2.01 -0.12 -0.15
CA ARG A 170 1.78 -1.55 -0.42
C ARG A 170 2.00 -1.88 -1.89
N GLN A 171 1.51 -1.04 -2.80
CA GLN A 171 1.62 -1.26 -4.24
C GLN A 171 3.07 -1.18 -4.71
N ILE A 172 3.82 -0.15 -4.32
CA ILE A 172 5.22 0.00 -4.73
C ILE A 172 6.11 -1.11 -4.15
N ALA A 173 5.87 -1.50 -2.89
CA ALA A 173 6.66 -2.54 -2.26
C ALA A 173 6.33 -3.92 -2.84
N GLY A 174 5.05 -4.20 -3.12
CA GLY A 174 4.63 -5.40 -3.84
C GLY A 174 5.21 -5.50 -5.24
N HIS A 175 5.24 -4.39 -5.99
CA HIS A 175 5.82 -4.35 -7.33
C HIS A 175 7.34 -4.55 -7.30
N ALA A 176 8.05 -3.85 -6.41
CA ALA A 176 9.49 -4.00 -6.26
C ALA A 176 9.89 -5.43 -5.86
N ARG A 177 9.16 -6.03 -4.90
CA ARG A 177 9.40 -7.42 -4.47
C ARG A 177 9.22 -8.42 -5.62
N ALA A 178 8.17 -8.26 -6.43
CA ALA A 178 7.92 -9.16 -7.56
C ALA A 178 9.04 -9.11 -8.62
N LEU A 179 9.62 -7.92 -8.86
CA LEU A 179 10.73 -7.75 -9.79
C LEU A 179 12.04 -8.31 -9.25
N VAL A 180 12.34 -8.05 -7.98
CA VAL A 180 13.57 -8.50 -7.32
C VAL A 180 13.61 -10.02 -7.19
N THR A 181 12.51 -10.64 -6.75
CA THR A 181 12.45 -12.10 -6.57
C THR A 181 12.32 -12.85 -7.90
N GLY A 182 11.88 -12.19 -8.97
CA GLY A 182 11.50 -12.84 -10.23
C GLY A 182 10.31 -13.80 -10.08
N GLU A 183 9.71 -13.91 -8.88
CA GLU A 183 8.58 -14.77 -8.62
C GLU A 183 7.33 -14.10 -9.19
N THR A 184 6.73 -14.72 -10.19
CA THR A 184 5.37 -14.37 -10.58
C THR A 184 4.47 -14.68 -9.38
N PRO A 185 3.73 -13.69 -8.83
CA PRO A 185 2.87 -13.94 -7.69
C PRO A 185 1.95 -15.10 -7.99
N GLU A 186 1.84 -16.03 -7.04
CA GLU A 186 1.06 -17.24 -7.26
C GLU A 186 -0.33 -16.90 -7.78
N ARG A 187 -0.71 -17.58 -8.87
CA ARG A 187 -1.99 -17.35 -9.50
C ARG A 187 -3.11 -17.62 -8.50
N ARG A 188 -3.84 -16.56 -8.15
CA ARG A 188 -5.06 -16.67 -7.34
C ARG A 188 -6.16 -17.28 -8.17
N VAL A 189 -6.70 -18.40 -7.70
CA VAL A 189 -7.89 -19.05 -8.25
C VAL A 189 -9.07 -18.66 -7.36
N THR A 190 -10.16 -18.22 -7.99
CA THR A 190 -11.41 -17.98 -7.27
C THR A 190 -12.21 -19.27 -7.28
N VAL A 191 -12.52 -19.81 -6.10
CA VAL A 191 -13.31 -21.04 -5.92
C VAL A 191 -14.65 -20.72 -5.28
N ALA A 192 -15.67 -21.52 -5.59
CA ALA A 192 -17.03 -21.34 -5.10
C ALA A 192 -17.28 -22.26 -3.90
N CYS A 193 -17.74 -21.65 -2.81
CA CYS A 193 -18.26 -22.34 -1.65
C CYS A 193 -19.68 -22.85 -1.96
N PRO A 194 -20.11 -24.02 -1.42
CA PRO A 194 -21.48 -24.52 -1.58
C PRO A 194 -22.59 -23.56 -1.11
N CYS A 195 -22.27 -22.58 -0.26
CA CYS A 195 -23.22 -21.54 0.15
C CYS A 195 -23.44 -20.45 -0.90
N GLY A 196 -22.74 -20.49 -2.03
CA GLY A 196 -22.74 -19.46 -3.07
C GLY A 196 -21.70 -18.34 -2.90
N GLY A 197 -20.97 -18.31 -1.77
CA GLY A 197 -19.86 -17.39 -1.56
C GLY A 197 -18.61 -17.77 -2.37
N THR A 198 -17.73 -16.82 -2.63
CA THR A 198 -16.44 -17.07 -3.33
C THR A 198 -15.25 -16.89 -2.41
N LEU A 199 -14.22 -17.71 -2.62
CA LEU A 199 -12.94 -17.67 -1.92
C LEU A 199 -11.82 -17.45 -2.94
N ARG A 200 -10.78 -16.71 -2.58
CA ARG A 200 -9.57 -16.60 -3.40
C ARG A 200 -8.45 -17.38 -2.74
N VAL A 201 -7.94 -18.39 -3.44
CA VAL A 201 -6.89 -19.30 -2.94
C VAL A 201 -5.74 -19.37 -3.94
N THR A 202 -4.56 -19.71 -3.45
CA THR A 202 -3.32 -19.97 -4.20
C THR A 202 -2.87 -21.41 -3.96
N LEU A 203 -1.83 -21.86 -4.67
CA LEU A 203 -1.25 -23.19 -4.46
C LEU A 203 -0.63 -23.34 -3.07
N SER A 204 -0.19 -22.25 -2.44
CA SER A 204 0.34 -22.25 -1.08
C SER A 204 -0.68 -21.85 0.00
N THR A 205 -1.95 -21.60 -0.33
CA THR A 205 -2.93 -21.17 0.68
C THR A 205 -3.17 -22.26 1.73
N PRO A 206 -2.78 -22.07 3.01
CA PRO A 206 -2.85 -23.13 4.03
C PRO A 206 -4.29 -23.49 4.43
N GLY A 207 -5.23 -22.58 4.17
CA GLY A 207 -6.65 -22.75 4.40
C GLY A 207 -7.39 -21.45 4.09
N ALA A 208 -8.69 -21.53 3.88
CA ALA A 208 -9.51 -20.38 3.52
C ALA A 208 -10.86 -20.39 4.26
N ARG A 209 -11.31 -19.22 4.70
CA ARG A 209 -12.61 -19.06 5.37
C ARG A 209 -13.59 -18.35 4.44
N CYS A 210 -14.78 -18.92 4.26
CA CYS A 210 -15.80 -18.32 3.40
C CYS A 210 -16.39 -17.08 4.05
N GLY A 211 -16.37 -15.95 3.34
CA GLY A 211 -16.97 -14.70 3.81
C GLY A 211 -18.50 -14.74 3.90
N GLY A 212 -19.16 -15.63 3.15
CA GLY A 212 -20.63 -15.76 3.14
C GLY A 212 -21.17 -16.58 4.31
N CYS A 213 -20.69 -17.82 4.48
CA CYS A 213 -21.20 -18.73 5.53
C CYS A 213 -20.25 -18.93 6.72
N GLY A 214 -19.03 -18.37 6.68
CA GLY A 214 -18.05 -18.51 7.75
C GLY A 214 -17.34 -19.87 7.83
N GLN A 215 -17.69 -20.83 6.96
CA GLN A 215 -17.06 -22.16 6.89
C GLN A 215 -15.55 -22.05 6.67
N GLN A 216 -14.77 -22.86 7.39
CA GLN A 216 -13.34 -22.98 7.22
C GLN A 216 -13.02 -24.20 6.36
N TYR A 217 -12.13 -24.02 5.38
CA TYR A 217 -11.60 -25.06 4.53
C TYR A 217 -10.10 -25.18 4.79
N GLY A 218 -9.62 -26.39 5.05
CA GLY A 218 -8.19 -26.69 5.03
C GLY A 218 -7.62 -26.55 3.61
N HIS A 219 -6.29 -26.50 3.48
CA HIS A 219 -5.57 -26.39 2.20
C HIS A 219 -6.15 -27.30 1.09
N THR A 220 -6.19 -28.61 1.35
CA THR A 220 -6.67 -29.60 0.37
C THR A 220 -8.16 -29.46 0.06
N GLU A 221 -8.97 -29.08 1.03
CA GLU A 221 -10.41 -28.89 0.85
C GLU A 221 -10.70 -27.66 -0.01
N ALA A 222 -9.97 -26.57 0.23
CA ALA A 222 -10.11 -25.33 -0.50
C ALA A 222 -9.72 -25.49 -1.99
N LEU A 223 -8.70 -26.31 -2.29
CA LEU A 223 -8.30 -26.63 -3.67
C LEU A 223 -9.27 -27.57 -4.41
N ARG A 224 -10.10 -28.33 -3.67
CA ARG A 224 -11.12 -29.22 -4.26
C ARG A 224 -12.45 -28.52 -4.54
N LEU A 225 -12.64 -27.30 -4.06
CA LEU A 225 -13.84 -26.52 -4.35
C LEU A 225 -13.92 -26.20 -5.85
N PRO A 226 -15.13 -26.20 -6.44
CA PRO A 226 -15.30 -25.87 -7.85
C PRO A 226 -14.77 -24.45 -8.13
N VAL A 227 -14.08 -24.26 -9.25
CA VAL A 227 -13.65 -22.93 -9.68
C VAL A 227 -14.89 -22.08 -9.92
N ALA A 228 -14.94 -20.89 -9.32
CA ALA A 228 -16.04 -19.97 -9.54
C ALA A 228 -16.06 -19.56 -11.01
N GLU A 229 -17.21 -19.73 -11.67
CA GLU A 229 -17.39 -19.29 -13.05
C GLU A 229 -17.08 -17.78 -13.13
N ARG A 230 -16.18 -17.41 -14.04
CA ARG A 230 -16.00 -16.01 -14.41
C ARG A 230 -17.31 -15.57 -15.04
N ARG A 231 -18.14 -14.83 -14.31
CA ARG A 231 -19.22 -14.05 -14.94
C ARG A 231 -18.53 -13.08 -15.91
N ALA A 232 -18.62 -13.40 -17.21
CA ALA A 232 -18.28 -12.47 -18.26
C ALA A 232 -19.22 -11.27 -18.09
N ALA A 233 -18.64 -10.11 -17.80
CA ALA A 233 -19.31 -8.82 -17.84
C ALA A 233 -19.24 -8.27 -19.27
#